data_AF-A0A090QUI2-F1
#
_entry.id   AF-A0A090QUI2-F1
#
_cell.length_a   1.000
_cell.length_b   1.000
_cell.length_c   1.000
_cell.angle_alpha   90.00
_cell.angle_beta   90.00
_cell.angle_gamma   90.00
#
_symmetry.space_group_name_H-M   'P 1'
#
loop_
_entity.id
_entity.type
_entity.pdbx_description
1 polymer ?
#
loop_
_entity_poly.entity_id
_entity_poly.type
_entity_poly.pdbx_seq_one_letter_code
_entity_poly.pdbx_strand_id
1 'polypeptide(L)'
;MLLMVRQLAPTQEGLPLQIYAFTNNTDWAYYEGVQADIFDHIYSILPLFGLRPYQSFGGHDASLIGQSPMQGSSTHTDAPIKKED
;
A
#
# COMPACT_ATOMS: atom_id res chain seq x y z
N MET A 1 8.73 13.53 29.31
CA MET A 1 8.06 13.01 28.11
C MET A 1 7.94 11.50 28.25
N LEU A 2 6.74 10.95 28.08
CA LEU A 2 6.52 9.50 27.93
C LEU A 2 6.27 9.24 26.44
N LEU A 3 7.11 8.41 25.83
CA LEU A 3 6.95 7.92 24.46
C LEU A 3 7.12 6.40 24.51
N MET A 4 6.18 5.67 23.93
CA MET A 4 6.25 4.23 23.77
C MET A 4 5.94 3.87 22.32
N VAL A 5 6.79 3.06 21.71
CA VAL A 5 6.54 2.45 20.41
C VAL A 5 6.75 0.95 20.57
N ARG A 6 5.76 0.15 20.19
CA ARG A 6 5.87 -1.31 20.21
C ARG A 6 5.14 -1.96 19.06
N GLN A 7 5.64 -3.11 18.64
CA GLN A 7 4.93 -4.04 17.77
C GLN A 7 3.97 -4.86 18.64
N LEU A 8 2.75 -5.07 18.15
CA LEU A 8 1.79 -5.97 18.76
C LEU A 8 1.97 -7.39 18.20
N ALA A 9 1.22 -8.35 18.76
CA ALA A 9 1.21 -9.71 18.24
C ALA A 9 0.79 -9.71 16.76
N PRO A 10 1.44 -10.53 15.90
CA PRO A 10 1.06 -10.65 14.49
C PRO A 10 -0.41 -11.08 14.35
N THR A 11 -1.10 -10.50 13.38
CA THR A 11 -2.49 -10.82 13.03
C THR A 11 -2.59 -11.24 11.56
N GLN A 12 -3.81 -11.57 11.11
CA GLN A 12 -4.08 -11.83 9.68
C GLN A 12 -3.89 -10.58 8.81
N GLU A 13 -3.87 -9.39 9.42
CA GLU A 13 -3.72 -8.09 8.78
C GLU A 13 -2.24 -7.61 8.79
N GLY A 14 -1.31 -8.45 9.24
CA GLY A 14 0.11 -8.15 9.30
C GLY A 14 0.62 -7.90 10.71
N LEU A 15 1.55 -6.96 10.86
CA LEU A 15 2.22 -6.65 12.12
C LEU A 15 1.81 -5.26 12.62
N PRO A 16 0.85 -5.17 13.57
CA PRO A 16 0.37 -3.88 14.02
C PRO A 16 1.42 -3.12 14.85
N LEU A 17 1.46 -1.80 14.70
CA LEU A 17 2.30 -0.91 15.49
C LEU A 17 1.44 -0.07 16.43
N GLN A 18 1.87 0.03 17.69
CA GLN A 18 1.29 0.93 18.67
C GLN A 18 2.28 2.04 18.98
N ILE A 19 1.82 3.28 18.79
CA ILE A 19 2.55 4.51 19.11
C ILE A 19 1.76 5.25 20.17
N TYR A 20 2.40 5.53 21.30
CA TYR A 20 1.82 6.29 22.40
C TYR A 20 2.74 7.45 22.75
N ALA A 21 2.26 8.67 22.51
CA ALA A 21 3.02 9.90 22.70
C ALA A 21 2.10 11.01 23.23
N PHE A 22 2.70 12.03 23.84
CA PHE A 22 2.02 13.26 24.24
C PHE A 22 2.63 14.44 23.51
N THR A 23 1.80 15.37 23.07
CA THR A 23 2.24 16.69 22.61
C THR A 23 2.44 17.61 23.81
N ASN A 24 3.37 18.56 23.69
CA ASN A 24 3.60 19.60 24.69
C ASN A 24 2.58 20.74 24.61
N ASN A 25 1.73 20.73 23.58
CA ASN A 25 0.74 21.74 23.28
C ASN A 25 -0.64 21.05 23.15
N THR A 26 -1.66 21.69 23.71
CA THR A 26 -3.05 21.23 23.72
C THR A 26 -3.89 21.85 22.61
N ASP A 27 -3.31 22.75 21.80
CA ASP A 27 -3.96 23.28 20.61
C ASP A 27 -4.29 22.15 19.62
N TRP A 28 -5.52 22.17 19.10
CA TRP A 28 -6.04 21.10 18.24
C TRP A 28 -5.30 21.01 16.91
N ALA A 29 -5.07 22.14 16.24
CA ALA A 29 -4.41 22.17 14.94
C ALA A 29 -2.95 21.71 15.07
N TYR A 30 -2.28 22.09 16.15
CA TYR A 30 -0.94 21.58 16.45
C TYR A 30 -0.94 20.07 16.69
N TYR A 31 -1.88 19.56 17.49
CA TYR A 31 -1.99 18.13 17.78
C TYR A 31 -2.23 17.31 16.50
N GLU A 32 -3.13 17.76 15.62
CA GLU A 32 -3.41 17.12 14.33
C GLU A 32 -2.19 17.15 13.41
N GLY A 33 -1.47 18.28 13.34
CA GLY A 33 -0.25 18.39 12.56
C GLY A 33 0.82 17.40 13.02
N VAL A 34 1.03 17.28 14.34
CA VAL A 34 1.96 16.28 14.88
C VAL A 34 1.52 14.84 14.56
N GLN A 35 0.22 14.55 14.60
CA GLN A 35 -0.28 13.22 14.19
C GLN A 35 0.00 12.94 12.72
N ALA A 36 -0.28 13.89 11.82
CA ALA A 36 -0.04 13.75 10.39
C ALA A 36 1.45 13.53 10.08
N ASP A 37 2.33 14.33 10.67
CA ASP A 37 3.79 14.22 10.49
C ASP A 37 4.32 12.82 10.86
N ILE A 38 3.78 12.22 11.92
CA ILE A 38 4.15 10.86 12.35
C ILE A 38 3.76 9.84 11.28
N PHE A 39 2.52 9.88 10.78
CA PHE A 39 2.04 8.93 9.78
C PHE A 39 2.74 9.12 8.42
N ASP A 40 2.94 10.36 7.98
CA ASP A 40 3.64 10.67 6.74
C ASP A 40 5.07 10.14 6.77
N HIS A 41 5.78 10.35 7.89
CA HIS A 41 7.12 9.79 8.05
C HIS A 41 7.10 8.27 7.98
N ILE A 42 6.22 7.60 8.71
CA ILE A 42 6.10 6.13 8.70
C ILE A 42 5.85 5.63 7.27
N TYR A 43 4.87 6.19 6.56
CA TYR A 43 4.55 5.78 5.20
C TYR A 43 5.70 6.01 4.22
N SER A 44 6.45 7.10 4.39
CA SER A 44 7.60 7.40 3.54
C SER A 44 8.73 6.39 3.69
N ILE A 45 8.93 5.82 4.88
CA ILE A 45 10.03 4.88 5.15
C ILE A 45 9.66 3.41 4.88
N LEU A 46 8.37 3.05 4.85
CA LEU A 46 7.94 1.65 4.63
C LEU A 46 8.61 0.97 3.42
N PRO A 47 8.72 1.61 2.24
CA PRO A 47 9.32 0.97 1.06
C PRO A 47 10.80 0.60 1.25
N LEU A 48 11.54 1.33 2.11
CA LEU A 48 12.95 1.05 2.39
C LEU A 48 13.15 -0.29 3.11
N PHE A 49 12.13 -0.74 3.85
CA PHE A 49 12.12 -2.02 4.55
C PHE A 49 11.41 -3.12 3.76
N GLY A 50 10.99 -2.84 2.52
CA GLY A 50 10.15 -3.76 1.74
C GLY A 50 8.76 -3.98 2.35
N LEU A 51 8.29 -3.04 3.17
CA LEU A 51 6.98 -3.10 3.81
C LEU A 51 5.94 -2.33 2.99
N ARG A 52 4.68 -2.71 3.12
CA ARG A 52 3.53 -2.03 2.53
C ARG A 52 2.41 -1.90 3.56
N PRO A 53 1.63 -0.80 3.54
CA PRO A 53 0.46 -0.69 4.39
C PRO A 53 -0.56 -1.77 4.03
N TYR A 54 -1.12 -2.42 5.03
CA TYR A 54 -2.25 -3.31 4.86
C TYR A 54 -3.53 -2.49 4.64
N GLN A 55 -4.33 -2.90 3.67
CA GLN A 55 -5.69 -2.39 3.44
C GLN A 55 -6.57 -3.62 3.22
N SER A 56 -7.72 -3.66 3.90
CA SER A 56 -8.70 -4.71 3.66
C SER A 56 -9.26 -4.55 2.25
N PHE A 57 -9.56 -5.67 1.59
CA PHE A 57 -10.12 -5.66 0.25
C PHE A 57 -11.46 -4.92 0.24
N GLY A 58 -11.57 -3.87 -0.57
CA GLY A 58 -12.73 -2.99 -0.66
C GLY A 58 -13.42 -3.00 -2.02
N GLY A 59 -14.52 -2.26 -2.13
CA GLY A 59 -15.27 -2.13 -3.39
C GLY A 59 -14.46 -1.51 -4.53
N HIS A 60 -13.46 -0.68 -4.23
CA HIS A 60 -12.57 -0.11 -5.24
C HIS A 60 -11.67 -1.18 -5.88
N ASP A 61 -11.18 -2.14 -5.10
CA ASP A 61 -10.35 -3.24 -5.62
C ASP A 61 -11.14 -4.17 -6.54
N ALA A 62 -12.43 -4.38 -6.26
CA ALA A 62 -13.32 -5.16 -7.12
C ALA A 62 -13.49 -4.54 -8.52
N SER A 63 -13.49 -3.21 -8.62
CA SER A 63 -13.61 -2.51 -9.91
C SER A 63 -12.38 -2.68 -10.81
N LEU A 64 -11.19 -2.86 -10.22
CA LEU A 64 -9.93 -3.08 -10.95
C LEU A 64 -9.88 -4.47 -11.57
N ILE A 65 -10.45 -5.48 -10.91
CA ILE A 65 -10.52 -6.86 -11.45
C ILE A 65 -11.40 -6.90 -12.70
N GLY A 66 -12.55 -6.21 -12.68
CA GLY A 66 -13.51 -6.15 -13.80
C GLY A 66 -13.04 -5.35 -15.01
N GLN A 67 -12.05 -4.47 -14.84
CA GLN A 67 -11.49 -3.64 -15.94
C GLN A 67 -10.31 -4.28 -16.66
N SER A 68 -9.94 -5.53 -16.35
CA SER A 68 -8.94 -6.25 -17.13
C SER A 68 -9.37 -6.26 -18.60
N PRO A 69 -8.66 -5.56 -19.52
CA PRO A 69 -8.96 -5.69 -20.93
C PRO A 69 -8.64 -7.14 -21.27
N MET A 70 -9.64 -7.90 -21.68
CA MET A 70 -9.38 -9.16 -22.37
C MET A 70 -8.53 -8.78 -23.59
N GLN A 71 -7.21 -8.95 -23.49
CA GLN A 71 -6.33 -8.81 -24.62
C GLN A 71 -6.63 -10.01 -25.53
N GLY A 72 -7.63 -9.80 -26.38
CA GLY A 72 -8.06 -10.74 -27.39
C GLY A 72 -6.86 -11.13 -28.22
N SER A 73 -6.67 -12.43 -28.32
CA SER A 73 -5.78 -13.09 -29.25
C SER A 73 -5.96 -12.55 -30.67
N SER A 74 -4.97 -11.84 -31.18
CA SER A 74 -4.70 -11.68 -32.61
C SER A 74 -3.20 -11.46 -32.72
N THR A 75 -2.41 -12.21 -33.47
CA THR A 75 -2.64 -12.78 -34.81
C THR A 75 -1.84 -14.08 -35.00
N HIS A 76 -2.53 -15.16 -35.38
CA HIS A 76 -1.93 -16.21 -36.19
C HIS A 76 -1.66 -15.59 -37.56
N THR A 77 -0.45 -15.12 -37.81
CA THR A 77 0.01 -14.83 -39.18
C THR A 77 0.86 -16.01 -39.60
N ASP A 78 0.20 -16.98 -40.22
CA ASP A 78 0.86 -17.97 -41.07
C ASP A 78 1.64 -17.21 -42.15
N ALA A 79 2.97 -17.22 -42.04
CA ALA A 79 3.82 -16.83 -43.14
C ALA A 79 3.67 -17.89 -44.25
N PRO A 80 3.43 -17.52 -45.52
CA PRO A 80 3.41 -18.50 -46.58
C PRO A 80 4.83 -19.06 -46.75
N ILE A 81 4.93 -20.39 -46.63
CA ILE A 81 6.11 -21.17 -46.99
C ILE A 81 6.43 -20.85 -48.45
N LYS A 82 7.50 -20.09 -48.70
CA LYS A 82 8.13 -20.05 -50.02
C LYS A 82 8.75 -21.42 -50.28
N LYS A 83 8.06 -22.25 -51.07
CA LYS A 83 8.68 -23.32 -51.84
C LYS A 83 9.16 -22.73 -53.18
N GLU A 84 10.25 -23.31 -53.68
CA GLU A 84 10.81 -23.21 -55.05
C GLU A 84 11.53 -21.87 -55.35
N ASP A 85 12.79 -21.81 -55.83
CA ASP A 85 13.71 -22.77 -56.46
C ASP A 85 15.16 -22.58 -55.96
#